data_AF-A0A951YDE5-F1
#
_entry.id   AF-A0A951YDE5-F1
#
_cell.length_a   1.000
_cell.length_b   1.000
_cell.length_c   1.000
_cell.angle_alpha   90.00
_cell.angle_beta   90.00
_cell.angle_gamma   90.00
#
_symmetry.space_group_name_H-M   'P 1'
#
loop_
_entity.id
_entity.type
_entity.pdbx_description
1 polymer ?
#
loop_
_entity_poly.entity_id
_entity_poly.type
_entity_poly.pdbx_seq_one_letter_code
_entity_poly.pdbx_strand_id
1 'polypeptide(L)' 'MTRITIAKGDGIGPEIMDATLSILYAAGARIETDEIEIGEKIYLAGNSSGIATADW' A
#
# COMPACT_ATOMS: atom_id res chain seq x y z
N MET A 1 -2.81 13.74 13.26
CA MET A 1 -2.33 12.57 12.50
C MET A 1 -2.43 12.92 11.04
N THR A 2 -1.42 12.64 10.23
CA THR A 2 -1.48 12.83 8.77
C THR A 2 -1.94 11.52 8.13
N ARG A 3 -3.06 11.54 7.42
CA ARG A 3 -3.57 10.36 6.73
C ARG A 3 -2.85 10.19 5.39
N ILE A 4 -2.41 8.97 5.10
CA ILE A 4 -1.74 8.62 3.86
C ILE A 4 -2.33 7.32 3.31
N THR A 5 -2.38 7.22 1.99
CA THR A 5 -2.68 5.96 1.31
C THR A 5 -1.40 5.17 1.12
N ILE A 6 -1.44 3.87 1.38
CA ILE A 6 -0.33 2.95 1.11
C ILE A 6 -0.78 1.85 0.17
N ALA A 7 0.18 1.36 -0.62
CA ALA A 7 0.02 0.19 -1.45
C ALA A 7 1.17 -0.76 -1.15
N LYS A 8 0.86 -1.96 -0.66
CA LYS A 8 1.88 -2.98 -0.38
C LYS A 8 2.47 -3.61 -1.64
N GLY A 9 1.71 -3.59 -2.74
CA GLY A 9 2.09 -4.19 -4.00
C GLY A 9 2.20 -5.72 -3.93
N ASP A 10 2.92 -6.28 -4.89
CA ASP A 10 3.06 -7.73 -5.07
C ASP A 10 4.51 -8.21 -4.82
N GLY A 11 4.72 -9.52 -4.89
CA GLY A 11 6.03 -10.14 -4.62
C GLY A 11 6.46 -9.91 -3.18
N ILE A 12 7.67 -9.35 -2.99
CA ILE A 12 8.24 -9.03 -1.66
C ILE A 12 7.75 -7.68 -1.09
N GLY A 13 6.94 -6.94 -1.85
CA GLY A 13 6.43 -5.62 -1.46
C GLY A 13 5.74 -5.59 -0.08
N PRO A 14 4.83 -6.54 0.24
CA PRO A 14 4.17 -6.59 1.54
C PRO A 14 5.13 -6.71 2.73
N GLU A 15 6.15 -7.57 2.63
CA GLU A 15 7.13 -7.78 3.70
C GLU A 15 7.97 -6.52 3.95
N ILE A 16 8.38 -5.84 2.87
CA ILE A 16 9.15 -4.59 2.95
C ILE A 16 8.30 -3.46 3.51
N MET A 17 7.04 -3.34 3.07
CA MET A 17 6.13 -2.30 3.55
C MET A 17 5.83 -2.47 5.04
N ASP A 18 5.55 -3.69 5.50
CA ASP A 18 5.30 -3.97 6.92
C ASP A 18 6.51 -3.64 7.79
N ALA A 19 7.72 -4.01 7.35
CA ALA A 19 8.96 -3.65 8.04
C ALA A 19 9.19 -2.12 8.06
N THR A 20 8.88 -1.43 6.97
CA THR A 20 9.01 0.03 6.87
C THR A 20 8.04 0.74 7.82
N LEU A 21 6.77 0.34 7.83
CA LEU A 21 5.76 0.91 8.73
C LEU A 21 6.12 0.66 10.20
N SER A 22 6.62 -0.54 10.52
CA SER A 22 7.10 -0.87 11.87
C SER A 22 8.17 0.12 12.35
N ILE A 23 9.17 0.42 11.50
CA ILE A 23 10.22 1.40 11.81
C ILE A 23 9.64 2.81 11.97
N LEU A 24 8.74 3.24 11.06
CA LEU A 24 8.12 4.56 11.11
C LEU A 24 7.32 4.77 12.40
N TYR A 25 6.50 3.79 12.78
CA TYR A 25 5.71 3.87 14.01
C TYR A 25 6.60 3.82 15.26
N ALA A 26 7.64 2.98 15.27
CA ALA A 26 8.62 2.95 16.36
C ALA A 26 9.39 4.29 16.49
N ALA A 27 9.63 4.99 15.38
CA ALA A 27 10.23 6.32 15.35
C ALA A 27 9.27 7.46 15.74
N GLY A 28 7.99 7.16 16.02
CA GLY A 28 6.99 8.15 16.42
C GLY A 28 6.33 8.90 15.25
N ALA A 29 6.32 8.31 14.05
CA ALA A 29 5.59 8.88 12.92
C ALA A 29 4.09 9.03 13.27
N ARG A 30 3.58 10.25 13.14
CA ARG A 30 2.16 10.57 13.41
C ARG A 30 1.32 10.44 12.15
N ILE A 31 1.35 9.24 11.55
CA ILE A 31 0.62 8.89 10.34
C ILE A 31 -0.51 7.88 10.63
N GLU A 32 -1.54 7.91 9.81
CA GLU A 32 -2.61 6.91 9.76
C GLU A 32 -2.67 6.39 8.32
N THR A 33 -2.74 5.08 8.14
CA THR A 33 -2.60 4.44 6.83
C THR A 33 -3.92 3.85 6.35
N ASP A 34 -4.34 4.24 5.15
CA ASP A 34 -5.38 3.54 4.40
C ASP A 34 -4.70 2.66 3.34
N GLU A 35 -4.95 1.35 3.39
CA GLU A 35 -4.37 0.41 2.44
C GLU A 35 -5.29 0.25 1.22
N ILE A 36 -4.69 0.34 0.03
CA ILE A 36 -5.32 -0.03 -1.23
C ILE A 36 -4.51 -1.13 -1.92
N GLU A 37 -5.18 -1.97 -2.70
CA GLU A 37 -4.51 -2.94 -3.56
C GLU A 37 -4.22 -2.30 -4.93
N ILE A 38 -2.95 -2.35 -5.35
CA ILE A 38 -2.52 -2.01 -6.70
C ILE A 38 -1.44 -3.00 -7.14
N GLY A 39 -1.25 -3.15 -8.45
CA GLY A 39 -0.16 -3.93 -9.02
C GLY A 39 -0.63 -5.09 -9.89
N GLU A 40 0.19 -6.14 -9.94
CA GLU A 40 0.00 -7.34 -10.77
C GLU A 40 -1.32 -8.03 -10.47
N LYS A 41 -1.69 -8.21 -9.20
CA LYS A 41 -2.97 -8.85 -8.85
C LYS A 41 -4.18 -8.10 -9.43
N ILE A 42 -4.16 -6.77 -9.32
CA ILE A 42 -5.25 -5.91 -9.82
C ILE A 42 -5.26 -5.86 -11.34
N TYR A 43 -4.07 -5.90 -11.97
CA TYR A 43 -3.93 -6.08 -13.40
C TYR A 43 -4.54 -7.39 -13.90
N LEU A 44 -4.20 -8.51 -13.24
CA LEU A 44 -4.73 -9.84 -13.54
C LEU A 44 -6.24 -9.95 -13.27
N ALA A 45 -6.78 -9.12 -12.38
CA ALA A 45 -8.21 -8.97 -12.13
C ALA A 45 -8.96 -8.15 -13.21
N GLY A 46 -8.29 -7.74 -14.28
CA GLY A 46 -8.91 -7.09 -15.44
C GLY A 46 -8.80 -5.56 -15.46
N ASN A 47 -8.10 -4.94 -14.50
CA ASN A 47 -7.83 -3.51 -14.52
C ASN A 47 -6.50 -3.25 -15.22
N SER A 48 -6.51 -2.89 -16.51
CA SER A 48 -5.28 -2.82 -17.33
C SER A 48 -4.22 -1.83 -16.83
N SER A 49 -4.57 -0.88 -15.96
CA SER A 49 -3.61 0.03 -15.29
C SER A 49 -2.95 -0.56 -14.05
N GLY A 50 -3.42 -1.70 -13.54
CA GLY A 50 -3.04 -2.23 -12.23
C GLY A 50 -3.64 -1.46 -11.06
N ILE A 51 -4.65 -0.61 -11.28
CA ILE A 51 -5.34 0.19 -10.26
C ILE A 51 -6.85 0.08 -10.51
N ALA A 52 -7.64 -0.24 -9.49
CA ALA A 52 -9.10 -0.32 -9.63
C ALA A 52 -9.72 1.09 -9.71
N THR A 53 -10.88 1.22 -10.37
CA THR A 53 -11.57 2.51 -10.52
C THR A 53 -11.90 3.19 -9.18
N ALA A 54 -12.11 2.42 -8.12
CA ALA A 54 -12.43 2.94 -6.79
C ALA A 54 -11.21 3.53 -6.05
N ASP A 55 -9.99 3.24 -6.50
CA ASP A 55 -8.73 3.60 -5.84
C ASP A 55 -7.98 4.76 -6.53
N TRP A 56 -8.63 5.44 -7.48
CA TRP A 56 -8.18 6.70 -8.09
C TRP A 56 -8.66 7.91 -7.29
#